data_AF-A0A372MF60-F1
#
_entry.id   AF-A0A372MF60-F1
#
_cell.length_a   1.000
_cell.length_b   1.000
_cell.length_c   1.000
_cell.angle_alpha   90.00
_cell.angle_beta   90.00
_cell.angle_gamma   90.00
#
_symmetry.space_group_name_H-M   'P 1'
#
loop_
_entity.id
_entity.type
_entity.pdbx_description
1 polymer ?
#
loop_
_entity_poly.entity_id
_entity_poly.type
_entity_poly.pdbx_seq_one_letter_code
_entity_poly.pdbx_strand_id
1 'polypeptide(L)'
;MKGILKKVYPWLGEVNSQALQMASRNLDTAYKKFFQRKEAGFPRFRNRKLAKSLCDASFGFFRMRMEQKCRERGKRFMLAPRFYASSKTCNTCKTTYRNLPHSVREWICPSCGKLVERDRNASMNLRDWACTRGLRERSVCGDEHGGRPLFEPKKPDIVEAEIVLGNAFQEAPCLQ
;
A
#
# COMPACT_ATOMS: atom_id res chain seq x y z
N MET A 1 33.91 -2.38 -6.77
CA MET A 1 33.53 -1.62 -5.54
C MET A 1 32.76 -2.44 -4.49
N LYS A 2 31.66 -3.13 -4.81
CA LYS A 2 30.83 -3.89 -3.81
C LYS A 2 31.58 -4.94 -2.97
N GLY A 3 32.59 -5.61 -3.52
CA GLY A 3 33.33 -6.66 -2.83
C GLY A 3 34.28 -6.17 -1.73
N ILE A 4 34.80 -4.95 -1.85
CA ILE A 4 35.76 -4.37 -0.90
C ILE A 4 35.02 -3.91 0.37
N LEU A 5 33.89 -3.23 0.21
CA LEU A 5 33.08 -2.74 1.33
C LEU A 5 32.52 -3.87 2.20
N LYS A 6 32.19 -5.02 1.61
CA LYS A 6 31.69 -6.21 2.34
C LYS A 6 32.76 -6.90 3.19
N LYS A 7 34.05 -6.72 2.87
CA LYS A 7 35.16 -7.24 3.68
C LYS A 7 35.40 -6.37 4.93
N VAL A 8 35.25 -5.05 4.79
CA VAL A 8 35.44 -4.09 5.89
C VAL A 8 34.23 -4.09 6.84
N TYR A 9 33.02 -4.31 6.31
CA TYR A 9 31.78 -4.32 7.07
C TYR A 9 30.99 -5.61 6.79
N PRO A 10 31.21 -6.70 7.56
CA PRO A 10 30.56 -7.99 7.34
C PRO A 10 29.02 -7.91 7.41
N TRP A 11 28.49 -7.09 8.33
CA TRP A 11 27.05 -6.82 8.50
C TRP A 11 26.40 -6.20 7.25
N LEU A 12 27.18 -5.61 6.33
CA LEU A 12 26.67 -5.06 5.08
C LEU A 12 26.13 -6.14 4.13
N GLY A 13 26.50 -7.41 4.35
CA GLY A 13 25.92 -8.56 3.66
C GLY A 13 24.46 -8.83 4.06
N GLU A 14 24.07 -8.47 5.28
CA GLU A 14 22.72 -8.64 5.82
C GLU A 14 21.75 -7.56 5.32
N VAL A 15 22.29 -6.37 5.01
CA VAL A 15 21.49 -5.26 4.51
C VAL A 15 20.91 -5.58 3.14
N ASN A 16 19.59 -5.44 3.02
CA ASN A 16 18.87 -5.73 1.79
C ASN A 16 19.40 -4.86 0.63
N SER A 17 20.06 -5.49 -0.33
CA SER A 17 20.65 -4.81 -1.49
C SER A 17 19.64 -4.04 -2.35
N GLN A 18 18.34 -4.35 -2.23
CA GLN A 18 17.26 -3.65 -2.93
C GLN A 18 17.00 -2.26 -2.34
N ALA A 19 17.23 -2.04 -1.04
CA ALA A 19 17.03 -0.75 -0.41
C ALA A 19 17.97 0.31 -1.03
N LEU A 20 19.26 -0.03 -1.14
CA LEU A 20 20.27 0.83 -1.76
C LEU A 20 19.99 1.06 -3.25
N GLN A 21 19.63 0.01 -3.99
CA GLN A 21 19.30 0.12 -5.42
C GLN A 21 18.09 1.03 -5.66
N MET A 22 17.06 0.95 -4.81
CA MET A 22 15.87 1.79 -4.93
C MET A 22 16.17 3.25 -4.57
N ALA A 23 16.99 3.50 -3.54
CA ALA A 23 17.42 4.85 -3.21
C ALA A 23 18.13 5.52 -4.39
N SER A 24 19.08 4.83 -5.04
CA SER A 24 19.78 5.35 -6.22
C SER A 24 18.83 5.62 -7.40
N ARG A 25 17.92 4.69 -7.71
CA ARG A 25 16.93 4.89 -8.81
C ARG A 25 16.01 6.07 -8.54
N ASN A 26 15.64 6.29 -7.28
CA ASN A 26 14.76 7.39 -6.90
C ASN A 26 15.48 8.74 -6.95
N LEU A 27 16.75 8.80 -6.54
CA LEU A 27 17.58 10.00 -6.70
C LEU A 27 17.77 10.35 -8.18
N ASP A 28 18.05 9.36 -9.04
CA ASP A 28 18.15 9.57 -10.49
C ASP A 28 16.83 10.08 -11.09
N THR A 29 15.70 9.47 -10.70
CA THR A 29 14.37 9.90 -11.15
C THR A 29 14.05 11.32 -10.66
N ALA A 30 14.37 11.63 -9.41
CA ALA A 30 14.14 12.95 -8.82
C ALA A 30 15.01 14.01 -9.51
N TYR A 31 16.29 13.72 -9.74
CA TYR A 31 17.21 14.59 -10.47
C TYR A 31 16.70 14.88 -11.89
N LYS A 32 16.35 13.84 -12.65
CA LYS A 32 15.78 13.98 -14.00
C LYS A 32 14.52 14.83 -13.98
N LYS A 33 13.59 14.57 -13.06
CA LYS A 33 12.36 15.35 -12.95
C LYS A 33 12.62 16.82 -12.59
N PHE A 34 13.54 17.08 -11.66
CA PHE A 34 13.84 18.42 -11.17
C PHE A 34 14.57 19.27 -12.22
N PHE A 35 15.56 18.71 -12.90
CA PHE A 35 16.41 19.46 -13.83
C PHE A 35 15.97 19.37 -15.30
N GLN A 36 15.37 18.25 -15.74
CA GLN A 36 14.96 18.07 -17.14
C GLN A 36 13.51 18.51 -17.40
N ARG A 37 12.64 18.51 -16.38
CA ARG A 37 11.31 19.12 -16.46
C ARG A 37 11.31 20.42 -15.66
N LYS A 38 11.41 21.57 -16.35
CA LYS A 38 11.38 22.92 -15.73
C LYS A 38 10.12 23.22 -14.90
N GLU A 39 9.11 22.36 -14.94
CA GLU A 39 7.84 22.49 -14.20
C GLU A 39 7.91 21.96 -12.76
N ALA A 40 8.86 21.07 -12.44
CA ALA A 40 8.92 20.41 -11.13
C ALA A 40 9.73 21.24 -10.13
N GLY A 41 9.14 22.30 -9.58
CA GLY A 41 9.71 23.03 -8.45
C GLY A 41 9.80 22.17 -7.16
N PHE A 42 10.37 22.73 -6.10
CA PHE A 42 10.43 22.06 -4.80
C PHE A 42 9.03 21.68 -4.28
N PRO A 43 8.88 20.55 -3.55
CA PRO A 43 7.62 20.15 -2.94
C PRO A 43 7.08 21.26 -2.02
N ARG A 44 5.86 21.74 -2.28
CA ARG A 44 5.17 22.71 -1.42
C ARG A 44 4.13 21.99 -0.58
N PHE A 45 4.27 22.08 0.74
CA PHE A 45 3.32 21.51 1.69
C PHE A 45 2.50 22.60 2.37
N ARG A 46 1.19 22.36 2.53
CA ARG A 46 0.28 23.32 3.18
C ARG A 46 0.58 23.49 4.67
N ASN A 47 1.01 22.44 5.36
CA ASN A 47 1.36 22.48 6.78
C ASN A 47 2.87 22.22 6.96
N ARG A 48 3.64 23.28 7.25
CA ARG A 48 5.09 23.17 7.45
C ARG A 48 5.49 22.32 8.66
N LYS A 49 4.66 22.28 9.72
CA LYS A 49 4.94 21.46 10.92
C LYS A 49 4.89 19.96 10.61
N LEU A 50 3.99 19.55 9.70
CA LEU A 50 3.81 18.16 9.29
C LEU A 50 4.64 17.78 8.05
N ALA A 51 5.13 18.78 7.29
CA ALA A 51 5.88 18.54 6.07
C ALA A 51 7.13 17.69 6.30
N LYS A 52 7.90 18.02 7.35
CA LYS A 52 9.13 17.29 7.68
C LYS A 52 8.84 15.82 7.99
N SER A 53 7.91 15.54 8.91
CA SER A 53 7.60 14.17 9.29
C SER A 53 7.00 13.34 8.16
N LEU A 54 6.23 13.96 7.25
CA LEU A 54 5.72 13.27 6.05
C LEU A 54 6.82 12.96 5.03
N CYS A 55 7.77 13.87 4.84
CA CYS A 55 8.93 13.64 3.98
C CYS A 55 9.82 12.53 4.56
N ASP A 56 10.12 12.61 5.86
CA ASP A 56 10.96 11.64 6.56
C ASP A 56 10.33 10.24 6.54
N ALA A 57 9.01 10.14 6.73
CA ALA A 57 8.27 8.87 6.69
C ALA A 57 8.28 8.18 5.31
N SER A 58 8.64 8.89 4.23
CA SER A 58 8.93 8.27 2.93
C SER A 58 7.84 7.33 2.39
N PHE A 59 6.55 7.65 2.60
CA PHE A 59 5.41 6.79 2.20
C PHE A 59 5.40 6.39 0.71
N GLY A 60 6.03 7.20 -0.16
CA GLY A 60 6.26 6.84 -1.56
C GLY A 60 7.15 5.60 -1.72
N PHE A 61 8.23 5.52 -0.95
CA PHE A 61 9.12 4.34 -0.91
C PHE A 61 8.39 3.12 -0.36
N PHE A 62 7.64 3.30 0.73
CA PHE A 62 6.85 2.22 1.31
C PHE A 62 5.90 1.60 0.28
N ARG A 63 5.14 2.45 -0.44
CA ARG A 63 4.21 2.01 -1.49
C ARG A 63 4.91 1.28 -2.63
N MET A 64 5.95 1.89 -3.20
CA MET A 64 6.71 1.30 -4.32
C MET A 64 7.27 -0.07 -3.93
N ARG A 65 7.79 -0.20 -2.70
CA ARG A 65 8.35 -1.47 -2.23
C ARG A 65 7.29 -2.53 -2.02
N MET A 66 6.13 -2.16 -1.46
CA MET A 66 4.98 -3.05 -1.31
C MET A 66 4.50 -3.56 -2.67
N GLU A 67 4.34 -2.66 -3.64
CA GLU A 67 3.94 -3.02 -5.00
C GLU A 67 4.94 -3.97 -5.67
N GLN A 68 6.24 -3.66 -5.57
CA GLN A 68 7.29 -4.55 -6.08
C GLN A 68 7.23 -5.94 -5.43
N LYS A 69 7.04 -6.02 -4.12
CA LYS A 69 6.97 -7.28 -3.38
C LYS A 69 5.71 -8.08 -3.70
N CYS A 70 4.58 -7.41 -3.90
CA CYS A 70 3.37 -8.04 -4.39
C CYS A 70 3.60 -8.63 -5.78
N ARG A 71 4.24 -7.88 -6.69
CA ARG A 71 4.58 -8.36 -8.04
C ARG A 71 5.53 -9.57 -8.01
N GLU A 72 6.59 -9.51 -7.22
CA GLU A 72 7.54 -10.63 -7.04
C GLU A 72 6.84 -11.91 -6.54
N ARG A 73 5.73 -11.80 -5.81
CA ARG A 73 4.96 -12.92 -5.25
C ARG A 73 3.70 -13.27 -6.05
N GLY A 74 3.47 -12.64 -7.20
CA GLY A 74 2.24 -12.81 -7.99
C GLY A 74 0.95 -12.38 -7.26
N LYS A 75 1.04 -11.52 -6.23
CA LYS A 75 -0.11 -11.04 -5.46
C LYS A 75 -0.69 -9.75 -6.05
N ARG A 76 -2.01 -9.63 -6.05
CA ARG A 76 -2.70 -8.39 -6.45
C ARG A 76 -2.44 -7.27 -5.45
N PHE A 77 -2.06 -6.10 -5.94
CA PHE A 77 -1.88 -4.87 -5.16
C PHE A 77 -2.97 -3.86 -5.53
N MET A 78 -3.69 -3.32 -4.55
CA MET A 78 -4.76 -2.35 -4.76
C MET A 78 -4.56 -1.13 -3.85
N LEU A 79 -4.79 0.06 -4.41
CA LEU A 79 -4.71 1.32 -3.68
C LEU A 79 -6.11 1.86 -3.39
N ALA A 80 -6.42 2.05 -2.11
CA ALA A 80 -7.64 2.74 -1.72
C ALA A 80 -7.61 4.22 -2.16
N PRO A 81 -8.76 4.82 -2.49
CA PRO A 81 -8.85 6.24 -2.82
C PRO A 81 -8.26 7.10 -1.71
N ARG A 82 -7.62 8.20 -2.10
CA ARG A 82 -6.93 9.12 -1.18
C ARG A 82 -7.81 9.62 -0.03
N PHE A 83 -9.10 9.82 -0.28
CA PHE A 83 -10.06 10.35 0.70
C PHE A 83 -11.06 9.31 1.20
N TYR A 84 -10.70 8.01 1.12
CA TYR A 84 -11.53 6.95 1.67
C TYR A 84 -11.57 7.03 3.20
N ALA A 85 -12.77 7.24 3.76
CA ALA A 85 -13.00 7.49 5.18
C ALA A 85 -12.96 6.20 6.04
N SER A 86 -11.93 5.37 5.88
CA SER A 86 -11.83 4.05 6.54
C SER A 86 -11.88 4.12 8.06
N SER A 87 -11.22 5.12 8.67
CA SER A 87 -11.16 5.28 10.13
C SER A 87 -12.42 5.90 10.74
N LYS A 88 -13.21 6.64 9.95
CA LYS A 88 -14.43 7.33 10.39
C LYS A 88 -15.71 6.53 10.13
N THR A 89 -15.64 5.54 9.25
CA THR A 89 -16.78 4.68 8.90
C THR A 89 -16.88 3.55 9.92
N CYS A 90 -18.02 3.33 10.55
CA CYS A 90 -18.18 2.15 11.40
C CYS A 90 -18.18 0.88 10.55
N ASN A 91 -17.34 -0.11 10.88
CA ASN A 91 -17.35 -1.40 10.18
C ASN A 91 -18.72 -2.08 10.26
N THR A 92 -19.41 -1.99 11.40
CA THR A 92 -20.66 -2.73 11.64
C THR A 92 -21.86 -2.12 10.93
N CYS A 93 -22.13 -0.82 11.12
CA CYS A 93 -23.33 -0.18 10.55
C CYS A 93 -23.05 0.69 9.30
N LYS A 94 -21.79 0.83 8.91
CA LYS A 94 -21.33 1.66 7.78
C LYS A 94 -21.66 3.16 7.88
N THR A 95 -22.16 3.66 9.02
CA THR A 95 -22.30 5.11 9.24
C THR A 95 -20.94 5.78 9.35
N THR A 96 -20.79 6.92 8.67
CA THR A 96 -19.58 7.75 8.77
C THR A 96 -19.72 8.83 9.84
N TYR A 97 -18.83 8.82 10.83
CA TYR A 97 -18.69 9.89 11.81
C TYR A 97 -17.94 11.08 11.19
N ARG A 98 -18.65 12.14 10.79
CA ARG A 98 -18.04 13.28 10.05
C ARG A 98 -16.98 14.01 10.87
N ASN A 99 -17.29 14.30 12.14
CA ASN A 99 -16.53 15.18 13.03
C ASN A 99 -15.61 14.42 14.01
N LEU A 100 -15.04 13.28 13.63
CA LEU A 100 -14.16 12.50 14.51
C LEU A 100 -12.78 13.17 14.59
N PRO A 101 -12.32 13.64 15.77
CA PRO A 101 -11.03 14.29 15.92
C PRO A 101 -9.88 13.30 15.71
N HIS A 102 -8.79 13.70 15.04
CA HIS A 102 -7.69 12.79 14.71
C HIS A 102 -6.92 12.23 15.93
N SER A 103 -7.06 12.78 17.14
CA SER A 103 -6.41 12.23 18.34
C SER A 103 -7.12 11.02 18.95
N VAL A 104 -8.42 10.83 18.68
CA VAL A 104 -9.28 9.89 19.41
C VAL A 104 -9.15 8.43 18.95
N ARG A 105 -8.38 7.59 19.65
CA ARG A 105 -8.13 6.19 19.24
C ARG A 105 -9.35 5.27 19.36
N GLU A 106 -10.24 5.55 20.31
CA GLU A 106 -11.45 4.77 20.56
C GLU A 106 -12.67 5.69 20.58
N TRP A 107 -13.77 5.28 19.94
CA TRP A 107 -15.00 6.08 19.87
C TRP A 107 -16.24 5.20 19.87
N ILE A 108 -17.34 5.75 20.37
CA ILE A 108 -18.64 5.09 20.36
C ILE A 108 -19.38 5.50 19.09
N CYS A 109 -19.87 4.52 18.35
CA CYS A 109 -20.61 4.79 17.13
C CYS A 109 -21.97 5.45 17.43
N PRO A 110 -22.29 6.62 16.85
CA PRO A 110 -23.55 7.33 17.13
C PRO A 110 -24.78 6.62 16.58
N SER A 111 -24.62 5.69 15.62
CA SER A 111 -25.76 4.96 15.05
C SER A 111 -26.03 3.61 15.72
N CYS A 112 -24.99 2.90 16.16
CA CYS A 112 -25.14 1.54 16.70
C CYS A 112 -24.60 1.35 18.12
N GLY A 113 -24.05 2.39 18.75
CA GLY A 113 -23.56 2.34 20.14
C GLY A 113 -22.30 1.50 20.37
N LYS A 114 -21.72 0.89 19.32
CA LYS A 114 -20.54 0.04 19.45
C LYS A 114 -19.30 0.86 19.80
N LEU A 115 -18.48 0.34 20.73
CA LEU A 115 -17.12 0.82 20.96
C LEU A 115 -16.19 0.38 19.82
N VAL A 116 -15.54 1.34 19.18
CA VAL A 116 -14.73 1.14 17.98
C VAL A 116 -13.30 1.59 18.24
N GLU A 117 -12.35 0.64 18.16
CA GLU A 117 -10.92 0.97 18.02
C GLU A 117 -10.64 1.35 16.56
N ARG A 118 -10.04 2.53 16.38
CA ARG A 118 -9.94 3.19 15.07
C ARG A 118 -9.11 2.39 14.06
N ASP A 119 -7.96 1.86 14.45
CA ASP A 119 -7.03 1.24 13.50
C ASP A 119 -7.55 -0.13 13.04
N ARG A 120 -8.08 -0.92 13.96
CA ARG A 120 -8.77 -2.19 13.69
C ARG A 120 -10.02 -1.98 12.84
N ASN A 121 -10.76 -0.91 13.08
CA ASN A 121 -11.90 -0.54 12.25
C ASN A 121 -11.46 -0.12 10.83
N ALA A 122 -10.42 0.70 10.73
CA ALA A 122 -9.87 1.12 9.45
C ALA A 122 -9.36 -0.06 8.63
N SER A 123 -8.68 -1.03 9.25
CA SER A 123 -8.19 -2.23 8.56
C SER A 123 -9.34 -3.11 8.04
N MET A 124 -10.40 -3.29 8.83
CA MET A 124 -11.61 -4.00 8.40
C MET A 124 -12.30 -3.31 7.23
N ASN A 125 -12.45 -1.99 7.27
CA ASN A 125 -13.04 -1.24 6.17
C ASN A 125 -12.18 -1.28 4.90
N LEU A 126 -10.85 -1.21 5.02
CA LEU A 126 -9.93 -1.36 3.88
C LEU A 126 -10.02 -2.76 3.27
N ARG A 127 -10.12 -3.79 4.09
CA ARG A 127 -10.37 -5.17 3.64
C ARG A 127 -11.70 -5.26 2.90
N ASP A 128 -12.78 -4.77 3.49
CA ASP A 128 -14.11 -4.82 2.89
C ASP A 128 -14.14 -4.04 1.56
N TRP A 129 -13.47 -2.88 1.50
CA TRP A 129 -13.29 -2.09 0.28
C TRP A 129 -12.58 -2.88 -0.82
N ALA A 130 -11.47 -3.54 -0.46
CA ALA A 130 -10.70 -4.38 -1.36
C ALA A 130 -11.50 -5.60 -1.86
N CYS A 131 -12.27 -6.27 -0.99
CA CYS A 131 -13.12 -7.40 -1.36
C CYS A 131 -14.28 -6.98 -2.27
N THR A 132 -14.97 -5.87 -1.95
CA THR A 132 -16.15 -5.42 -2.69
C THR A 132 -15.80 -4.89 -4.08
N ARG A 133 -14.68 -4.16 -4.23
CA ARG A 133 -14.24 -3.61 -5.52
C ARG A 133 -13.34 -4.54 -6.32
N GLY A 134 -12.63 -5.47 -5.65
CA GLY A 134 -11.81 -6.48 -6.30
C GLY A 134 -12.58 -7.47 -7.20
N LEU A 135 -13.92 -7.43 -7.18
CA LEU A 135 -14.81 -8.21 -8.04
C LEU A 135 -15.51 -7.35 -9.13
N ARG A 136 -15.51 -6.01 -9.03
CA ARG A 136 -16.25 -5.11 -9.93
C ARG A 136 -15.42 -4.49 -11.07
N GLU A 137 -14.09 -4.58 -11.04
CA GLU A 137 -13.23 -4.19 -12.18
C GLU A 137 -13.28 -5.19 -13.35
N ARG A 138 -14.47 -5.74 -13.66
CA ARG A 138 -14.73 -6.48 -14.90
C ARG A 138 -15.79 -5.80 -15.77
N SER A 139 -16.47 -4.76 -15.29
CA SER A 139 -17.53 -4.10 -16.08
C SER A 139 -18.01 -2.81 -15.41
N VAL A 140 -17.40 -1.66 -15.70
CA VAL A 140 -18.12 -0.38 -15.88
C VAL A 140 -17.20 0.55 -16.69
N CYS A 141 -17.64 0.88 -17.89
CA CYS A 141 -17.19 2.03 -18.66
C CYS A 141 -17.75 3.31 -18.01
N GLY A 142 -16.89 4.28 -17.66
CA GLY A 142 -17.29 5.62 -17.22
C GLY A 142 -16.52 6.18 -16.02
N ASP A 143 -15.83 7.30 -16.27
CA ASP A 143 -15.49 8.41 -15.36
C ASP A 143 -14.21 8.35 -14.48
N GLU A 144 -13.13 8.80 -15.13
CA GLU A 144 -12.04 9.69 -14.70
C GLU A 144 -11.89 10.08 -13.22
N HIS A 145 -11.55 9.15 -12.32
CA HIS A 145 -10.80 9.49 -11.09
C HIS A 145 -9.72 8.43 -10.80
N GLY A 146 -8.61 8.53 -11.55
CA GLY A 146 -7.24 8.32 -11.07
C GLY A 146 -6.96 7.10 -10.19
N GLY A 147 -7.24 5.90 -10.70
CA GLY A 147 -6.78 4.64 -10.14
C GLY A 147 -6.74 3.57 -11.22
N ARG A 148 -5.91 3.75 -12.25
CA ARG A 148 -5.67 2.70 -13.24
C ARG A 148 -5.11 1.47 -12.49
N PRO A 149 -5.64 0.25 -12.64
CA PRO A 149 -4.93 -0.94 -12.20
C PRO A 149 -3.58 -0.92 -12.94
N LEU A 150 -2.48 -0.78 -12.21
CA LEU A 150 -1.16 -0.58 -12.82
C LEU A 150 -0.61 -1.87 -13.46
N PHE A 151 -1.36 -2.98 -13.42
CA PHE A 151 -0.96 -4.23 -14.05
C PHE A 151 -2.14 -5.21 -14.18
N GLU A 152 -2.41 -5.67 -15.39
CA GLU A 152 -3.03 -6.98 -15.61
C GLU A 152 -1.94 -8.05 -15.40
N PRO A 153 -2.17 -9.10 -14.59
CA PRO A 153 -1.20 -10.17 -14.47
C PRO A 153 -0.91 -10.74 -15.86
N LYS A 154 0.36 -10.73 -16.29
CA LYS A 154 0.78 -11.56 -17.43
C LYS A 154 0.30 -12.98 -17.12
N LYS A 155 -0.50 -13.57 -18.03
CA LYS A 155 -0.90 -14.96 -17.94
C LYS A 155 0.38 -15.77 -17.66
N PRO A 156 0.43 -16.59 -16.60
CA PRO A 156 1.55 -17.50 -16.45
C PRO A 156 1.61 -18.35 -17.73
N ASP A 157 2.80 -18.48 -18.29
CA ASP A 157 3.03 -19.43 -19.37
C ASP A 157 2.51 -20.78 -18.86
N ILE A 158 1.69 -21.41 -19.69
CA ILE A 158 0.78 -22.54 -19.42
C ILE A 158 1.51 -23.79 -18.89
N VAL A 159 2.83 -23.74 -18.76
CA VAL A 159 3.75 -24.82 -18.44
C VAL A 159 4.18 -24.88 -16.96
N GLU A 160 3.94 -23.85 -16.13
CA GLU A 160 4.31 -23.89 -14.70
C GLU A 160 3.14 -24.12 -13.72
N ALA A 161 1.90 -24.19 -14.23
CA ALA A 161 0.71 -24.27 -13.38
C ALA A 161 0.40 -25.68 -12.80
N GLU A 162 1.08 -26.74 -13.25
CA GLU A 162 0.78 -28.11 -12.81
C GLU A 162 1.54 -28.56 -11.55
N ILE A 163 2.60 -27.88 -11.13
CA ILE A 163 3.49 -28.41 -10.06
C ILE A 163 3.10 -27.93 -8.64
N VAL A 164 2.25 -26.91 -8.49
CA VAL A 164 1.98 -26.31 -7.16
C VAL A 164 0.59 -26.68 -6.58
N LEU A 165 -0.24 -27.42 -7.31
CA LEU A 165 -1.56 -27.86 -6.83
C LEU A 165 -1.57 -29.27 -6.19
N GLY A 166 -0.43 -29.74 -5.70
CA GLY A 166 -0.31 -31.07 -5.08
C GLY A 166 -0.45 -31.13 -3.56
N ASN A 167 0.04 -30.14 -2.80
CA ASN A 167 0.38 -30.37 -1.37
C ASN A 167 -0.02 -29.26 -0.38
N ALA A 168 -1.16 -28.59 -0.56
CA ALA A 168 -1.61 -27.57 0.39
C ALA A 168 -3.09 -27.61 0.77
N PHE A 169 -3.76 -28.75 0.56
CA PHE A 169 -5.19 -28.94 0.83
C PHE A 169 -5.48 -30.12 1.77
N GLN A 170 -4.69 -30.25 2.84
CA GLN A 170 -4.91 -31.08 4.02
C GLN A 170 -3.91 -30.47 5.02
N GLU A 171 -4.23 -29.74 6.09
CA GLU A 171 -5.31 -29.83 7.06
C GLU A 171 -5.49 -28.43 7.69
N ALA A 172 -6.72 -27.95 7.84
CA ALA A 172 -7.04 -26.84 8.73
C ALA A 172 -8.43 -27.08 9.34
N PRO A 173 -8.51 -27.77 10.51
CA PRO A 173 -9.78 -27.99 11.19
C PRO A 173 -10.11 -26.77 12.05
N CYS A 174 -10.91 -25.85 11.50
CA CYS A 174 -11.54 -24.81 12.30
C CYS A 174 -12.98 -24.64 11.83
N LEU A 175 -13.88 -25.54 12.26
CA LEU A 175 -15.32 -25.32 12.43
C LEU A 175 -15.94 -26.58 13.06
N GLN A 176 -15.87 -26.67 14.38
CA GLN A 176 -16.86 -27.25 15.29
C GLN A 176 -16.57 -26.76 16.72
#